data_AF-A0AAD4FPM0-F1
#
_entry.id   AF-A0AAD4FPM0-F1
#
_cell.length_a   1.000
_cell.length_b   1.000
_cell.length_c   1.000
_cell.angle_alpha   90.00
_cell.angle_beta   90.00
_cell.angle_gamma   90.00
#
_symmetry.space_group_name_H-M   'P 1'
#
loop_
_entity.id
_entity.type
_entity.pdbx_description
1 polymer ?
#
loop_
_entity_poly.entity_id
_entity_poly.type
_entity_poly.pdbx_seq_one_letter_code
_entity_poly.pdbx_strand_id
1 'polypeptide(L)'
;MLDRCMFIGAMFVGTCTGMEYSVGTVEVTDKAYQLTINEISEPILIMGVPSYKDKEAGVISVQKTASNDFSVKFREWSTLDEHHDIEVVPYLAIDQGRYTLDDGTILEAGTLNLTSKNKLLVFQEEFPQVPKLFLSATSNNSAHAFNVRTSDLTRQSYKITLDYAENVSSNFTAESVNYLAIYSPSSNVTMPNGESLIVNTELLNHSGTRINDSRLFIHEERTADSEVTHVN
;
A
#
# COMPACT_ATOMS: atom_id res chain seq x y z
N MET A 1 -10.21 -46.16 37.42
CA MET A 1 -9.70 -44.84 36.98
C MET A 1 -9.23 -45.06 35.55
N LEU A 2 -9.99 -44.78 34.48
CA LEU A 2 -10.58 -43.48 34.08
C LEU A 2 -9.51 -42.39 34.29
N ASP A 3 -8.90 -41.84 33.24
CA ASP A 3 -9.60 -41.14 32.17
C ASP A 3 -9.15 -41.43 30.74
N ARG A 4 -10.17 -41.48 29.87
CA ARG A 4 -10.08 -41.19 28.44
C ARG A 4 -9.74 -39.70 28.28
N CYS A 5 -8.86 -39.36 27.35
CA CYS A 5 -9.07 -38.14 26.58
C CYS A 5 -8.96 -38.47 25.10
N MET A 6 -10.11 -38.38 24.46
CA MET A 6 -10.39 -38.57 23.05
C MET A 6 -10.26 -37.19 22.40
N PHE A 7 -9.35 -37.02 21.44
CA PHE A 7 -9.47 -35.93 20.49
C PHE A 7 -10.22 -36.47 19.27
N ILE A 8 -11.55 -36.30 19.29
CA ILE A 8 -12.37 -36.28 18.07
C ILE A 8 -12.70 -34.82 17.84
N GLY A 9 -12.31 -34.31 16.68
CA GLY A 9 -12.56 -32.95 16.23
C GLY A 9 -12.00 -32.77 14.83
N ALA A 10 -12.77 -33.26 13.85
CA ALA A 10 -12.55 -32.98 12.44
C ALA A 10 -12.81 -31.50 12.17
N MET A 11 -11.86 -30.83 11.52
CA MET A 11 -12.13 -29.97 10.37
C MET A 11 -10.76 -29.72 9.71
N PHE A 12 -10.54 -30.31 8.54
CA PHE A 12 -9.60 -29.71 7.60
C PHE A 12 -10.29 -28.42 7.14
N VAL A 13 -10.13 -27.35 7.91
CA VAL A 13 -10.32 -26.01 7.37
C VAL A 13 -9.10 -25.84 6.46
N GLY A 14 -9.33 -25.57 5.18
CA GLY A 14 -8.26 -25.45 4.22
C GLY A 14 -7.38 -24.29 4.61
N THR A 15 -6.35 -24.54 5.42
CA THR A 15 -5.26 -23.60 5.63
C THR A 15 -4.88 -23.12 4.24
N CYS A 16 -4.92 -21.81 4.00
CA CYS A 16 -4.36 -21.19 2.82
C CYS A 16 -2.85 -21.47 2.86
N THR A 17 -2.45 -22.69 2.51
CA THR A 17 -1.07 -23.14 2.43
C THR A 17 -0.49 -22.45 1.21
N GLY A 18 0.21 -21.35 1.42
CA GLY A 18 0.96 -20.68 0.36
C GLY A 18 0.90 -19.15 0.38
N MET A 19 0.07 -18.51 1.22
CA MET A 19 0.14 -17.05 1.35
C MET A 19 1.22 -16.66 2.37
N GLU A 20 2.36 -16.21 1.88
CA GLU A 20 3.41 -15.62 2.70
C GLU A 20 3.24 -14.10 2.75
N TYR A 21 3.41 -13.51 3.94
CA TYR A 21 3.40 -12.07 4.11
C TYR A 21 4.33 -11.65 5.24
N SER A 22 4.75 -10.39 5.21
CA SER A 22 5.62 -9.77 6.19
C SER A 22 5.19 -8.32 6.40
N VAL A 23 5.12 -7.88 7.65
CA VAL A 23 4.84 -6.50 8.02
C VAL A 23 6.00 -5.95 8.83
N GLY A 24 6.28 -4.66 8.67
CA GLY A 24 7.38 -4.03 9.38
C GLY A 24 7.39 -2.53 9.23
N THR A 25 8.47 -1.91 9.69
CA THR A 25 8.71 -0.48 9.51
C THR A 25 10.12 -0.26 8.98
N VAL A 26 10.29 0.81 8.20
CA VAL A 26 11.59 1.26 7.70
C VAL A 26 11.79 2.73 8.04
N GLU A 27 13.02 3.11 8.38
CA GLU A 27 13.42 4.51 8.54
C GLU A 27 13.99 5.03 7.22
N VAL A 28 13.48 6.16 6.75
CA VAL A 28 13.84 6.76 5.46
C VAL A 28 14.18 8.23 5.61
N THR A 29 15.07 8.71 4.75
CA THR A 29 15.43 10.14 4.60
C THR A 29 15.38 10.47 3.10
N ASP A 30 15.94 11.61 2.67
CA ASP A 30 16.25 11.86 1.25
C ASP A 30 17.21 10.82 0.61
N LYS A 31 17.94 10.06 1.45
CA LYS A 31 18.89 9.04 1.00
C LYS A 31 18.22 7.69 0.84
N ALA A 32 18.63 6.97 -0.21
CA ALA A 32 18.19 5.61 -0.48
C ALA A 32 18.57 4.66 0.66
N TYR A 33 17.56 4.01 1.23
CA TYR A 33 17.68 2.87 2.12
C TYR A 33 17.39 1.58 1.35
N GLN A 34 18.22 0.55 1.54
CA GLN A 34 18.00 -0.75 0.92
C GLN A 34 17.16 -1.63 1.84
N LEU A 35 15.92 -1.89 1.42
CA LEU A 35 15.00 -2.82 2.08
C LEU A 35 15.04 -4.17 1.34
N THR A 36 15.31 -5.24 2.07
CA THR A 36 15.29 -6.62 1.54
C THR A 36 14.22 -7.43 2.27
N ILE A 37 13.35 -8.11 1.51
CA ILE A 37 12.31 -9.00 2.04
C ILE A 37 12.72 -10.44 1.75
N ASN A 38 13.16 -11.18 2.77
CA ASN A 38 13.73 -12.53 2.57
C ASN A 38 12.70 -13.64 2.69
N GLU A 39 11.56 -13.36 3.30
CA GLU A 39 10.54 -14.33 3.67
C GLU A 39 9.60 -14.69 2.51
N ILE A 40 9.70 -13.97 1.38
CA ILE A 40 8.77 -14.07 0.24
C ILE A 40 9.60 -14.11 -1.04
N SER A 41 9.28 -15.02 -1.97
CA SER A 41 10.09 -15.21 -3.18
C SER A 41 9.96 -14.11 -4.24
N GLU A 42 8.77 -13.51 -4.38
CA GLU A 42 8.51 -12.36 -5.26
C GLU A 42 7.52 -11.40 -4.56
N PRO A 43 8.01 -10.59 -3.61
CA PRO A 43 7.16 -9.76 -2.76
C PRO A 43 6.47 -8.64 -3.53
N ILE A 44 5.15 -8.53 -3.33
CA ILE A 44 4.36 -7.34 -3.58
C ILE A 44 4.47 -6.43 -2.36
N LEU A 45 5.40 -5.47 -2.44
CA LEU A 45 5.59 -4.44 -1.42
C LEU A 45 4.53 -3.33 -1.55
N ILE A 46 3.85 -3.04 -0.44
CA ILE A 46 2.94 -1.92 -0.23
C ILE A 46 3.50 -1.07 0.91
N MET A 47 3.77 0.20 0.62
CA MET A 47 4.19 1.18 1.62
C MET A 47 2.98 1.84 2.26
N GLY A 48 3.05 2.06 3.56
CA GLY A 48 2.09 2.85 4.30
C GLY A 48 2.41 4.33 4.30
N VAL A 49 1.72 5.06 5.17
CA VAL A 49 1.88 6.51 5.33
C VAL A 49 3.13 6.77 6.18
N PRO A 50 4.06 7.64 5.76
CA PRO A 50 5.19 8.04 6.59
C PRO A 50 4.72 8.72 7.88
N SER A 51 5.57 8.73 8.91
CA SER A 51 5.40 9.65 10.02
C SER A 51 5.47 11.11 9.56
N TYR A 52 5.27 12.04 10.50
CA TYR A 52 5.38 13.47 10.26
C TYR A 52 6.35 14.06 11.29
N LYS A 53 7.64 13.85 11.05
CA LYS A 53 8.76 14.34 11.85
C LYS A 53 9.42 15.55 11.19
N ASP A 54 9.40 15.63 9.87
CA ASP A 54 9.78 16.80 9.10
C ASP A 54 8.54 17.46 8.47
N LYS A 55 8.59 18.78 8.27
CA LYS A 55 7.42 19.56 7.85
C LYS A 55 7.26 19.62 6.34
N GLU A 56 8.32 19.35 5.58
CA GLU A 56 8.32 19.37 4.13
C GLU A 56 7.46 18.24 3.55
N ALA A 57 6.69 18.54 2.51
CA ALA A 57 5.75 17.57 1.92
C ALA A 57 6.45 16.71 0.86
N GLY A 58 6.01 15.45 0.75
CA GLY A 58 6.54 14.53 -0.25
C GLY A 58 5.83 13.19 -0.27
N VAL A 59 6.50 12.23 -0.88
CA VAL A 59 6.00 10.87 -1.13
C VAL A 59 7.08 9.85 -0.79
N ILE A 60 6.66 8.62 -0.51
CA ILE A 60 7.60 7.50 -0.42
C ILE A 60 7.90 7.01 -1.84
N SER A 61 9.18 7.00 -2.17
CA SER A 61 9.71 6.60 -3.46
C SER A 61 10.36 5.23 -3.34
N VAL A 62 9.82 4.25 -4.06
CA VAL A 62 10.31 2.86 -4.06
C VAL A 62 10.75 2.43 -5.44
N GLN A 63 11.98 1.93 -5.55
CA GLN A 63 12.51 1.31 -6.77
C GLN A 63 12.85 -0.16 -6.47
N LYS A 64 12.17 -1.11 -7.11
CA LYS A 64 12.58 -2.51 -7.08
C LYS A 64 13.93 -2.64 -7.81
N THR A 65 14.96 -3.13 -7.13
CA THR A 65 16.34 -3.26 -7.61
C THR A 65 16.73 -4.71 -7.91
N ALA A 66 16.07 -5.68 -7.27
CA ALA A 66 16.12 -7.11 -7.57
C ALA A 66 14.78 -7.76 -7.15
N SER A 67 14.63 -9.08 -7.27
CA SER A 67 13.39 -9.80 -6.90
C SER A 67 12.88 -9.43 -5.51
N ASN A 68 13.78 -9.34 -4.53
CA ASN A 68 13.45 -9.14 -3.11
C ASN A 68 13.99 -7.83 -2.53
N ASP A 69 14.64 -7.03 -3.37
CA ASP A 69 15.39 -5.84 -2.96
C ASP A 69 14.72 -4.58 -3.48
N PHE A 70 14.51 -3.62 -2.59
CA PHE A 70 13.88 -2.34 -2.85
C PHE A 70 14.74 -1.20 -2.32
N SER A 71 15.04 -0.23 -3.17
CA SER A 71 15.57 1.06 -2.75
C SER A 71 14.39 1.96 -2.37
N VAL A 72 14.34 2.40 -1.11
CA VAL A 72 13.25 3.19 -0.53
C VAL A 72 13.83 4.49 0.00
N LYS A 73 13.17 5.61 -0.29
CA LYS A 73 13.50 6.92 0.30
C LYS A 73 12.28 7.81 0.43
N PHE A 74 12.39 8.83 1.27
CA PHE A 74 11.48 9.97 1.19
C PHE A 74 11.88 10.82 -0.01
N ARG A 75 10.89 11.27 -0.79
CA ARG A 75 11.10 12.15 -1.92
C ARG A 75 10.16 13.33 -1.81
N GLU A 76 10.75 14.48 -1.55
CA GLU A 76 10.03 15.75 -1.51
C GLU A 76 9.42 16.10 -2.86
N TRP A 77 8.43 16.98 -2.84
CA TRP A 77 7.93 17.59 -4.07
C TRP A 77 9.03 18.38 -4.79
N SER A 78 8.97 18.43 -6.13
CA SER A 78 10.09 18.85 -7.00
C SER A 78 10.54 20.33 -6.86
N THR A 79 9.92 21.07 -5.96
CA THR A 79 10.16 22.49 -5.68
C THR A 79 10.85 22.76 -4.36
N LEU A 80 11.11 21.72 -3.58
CA LEU A 80 11.83 21.78 -2.31
C LEU A 80 13.32 21.51 -2.54
N ASP A 81 14.12 21.51 -1.47
CA ASP A 81 15.58 21.43 -1.56
C ASP A 81 16.12 19.99 -1.61
N GLU A 82 15.21 19.01 -1.61
CA GLU A 82 15.49 17.57 -1.65
C GLU A 82 16.17 17.04 -0.38
N HIS A 83 16.23 17.81 0.70
CA HIS A 83 16.75 17.36 1.99
C HIS A 83 15.61 17.06 2.95
N HIS A 84 15.61 15.86 3.54
CA HIS A 84 14.52 15.44 4.41
C HIS A 84 15.02 14.65 5.62
N ASP A 85 14.57 15.03 6.82
CA ASP A 85 14.88 14.30 8.04
C ASP A 85 14.21 12.92 8.08
N ILE A 86 14.53 12.13 9.12
CA ILE A 86 14.11 10.73 9.22
C ILE A 86 12.60 10.62 9.40
N GLU A 87 11.95 9.85 8.54
CA GLU A 87 10.58 9.38 8.69
C GLU A 87 10.52 7.87 8.92
N VAL A 88 9.54 7.40 9.71
CA VAL A 88 9.23 5.97 9.89
C VAL A 88 8.05 5.61 9.00
N VAL A 89 8.22 4.60 8.16
CA VAL A 89 7.21 4.17 7.20
C VAL A 89 6.86 2.71 7.47
N PRO A 90 5.60 2.36 7.79
CA PRO A 90 5.18 0.97 7.84
C PRO A 90 5.11 0.39 6.43
N TYR A 91 5.35 -0.90 6.30
CA TYR A 91 5.17 -1.63 5.04
C TYR A 91 4.47 -2.97 5.27
N LEU A 92 3.85 -3.46 4.21
CA LEU A 92 3.36 -4.83 4.08
C LEU A 92 3.94 -5.40 2.78
N ALA A 93 4.60 -6.54 2.89
CA ALA A 93 4.97 -7.36 1.75
C ALA A 93 4.11 -8.63 1.77
N ILE A 94 3.61 -9.03 0.61
CA ILE A 94 2.79 -10.23 0.45
C ILE A 94 3.18 -10.93 -0.84
N ASP A 95 3.09 -12.25 -0.85
CA ASP A 95 3.31 -13.02 -2.08
C ASP A 95 2.29 -12.63 -3.16
N GLN A 96 2.73 -12.68 -4.42
CA GLN A 96 1.87 -12.33 -5.54
C GLN A 96 0.80 -13.41 -5.74
N GLY A 97 -0.46 -13.02 -5.75
CA GLY A 97 -1.53 -13.97 -6.04
C GLY A 97 -2.89 -13.52 -5.54
N ARG A 98 -3.84 -14.46 -5.62
CA ARG A 98 -5.19 -14.30 -5.10
C ARG A 98 -5.48 -15.40 -4.10
N TYR A 99 -5.86 -15.00 -2.89
CA TYR A 99 -6.00 -15.88 -1.74
C TYR A 99 -7.37 -15.69 -1.11
N THR A 100 -8.06 -16.80 -0.85
CA THR A 100 -9.31 -16.81 -0.08
C THR A 100 -9.01 -17.42 1.28
N LEU A 101 -9.31 -16.68 2.35
CA LEU A 101 -9.15 -17.14 3.73
C LEU A 101 -10.41 -17.86 4.21
N ASP A 102 -10.29 -18.56 5.34
CA ASP A 102 -11.36 -19.37 5.94
C ASP A 102 -12.60 -18.56 6.33
N ASP A 103 -12.42 -17.28 6.68
CA ASP A 103 -13.51 -16.36 7.01
C ASP A 103 -14.20 -15.75 5.77
N GLY A 104 -13.77 -16.12 4.57
CA GLY A 104 -14.27 -15.59 3.30
C GLY A 104 -13.62 -14.29 2.84
N THR A 105 -12.59 -13.79 3.55
CA THR A 105 -11.72 -12.71 3.08
C THR A 105 -11.03 -13.13 1.79
N ILE A 106 -10.94 -12.21 0.83
CA ILE A 106 -10.23 -12.39 -0.43
C ILE A 106 -9.17 -11.31 -0.54
N LEU A 107 -7.91 -11.71 -0.69
CA LEU A 107 -6.78 -10.84 -0.99
C LEU A 107 -6.36 -11.07 -2.44
N GLU A 108 -6.08 -10.01 -3.18
CA GLU A 108 -5.47 -10.07 -4.52
C GLU A 108 -4.32 -9.08 -4.56
N ALA A 109 -3.10 -9.60 -4.76
CA ALA A 109 -1.87 -8.83 -4.79
C ALA A 109 -1.16 -9.01 -6.15
N GLY A 110 -0.68 -7.91 -6.72
CA GLY A 110 0.07 -7.98 -7.96
C GLY A 110 0.79 -6.70 -8.35
N THR A 111 1.54 -6.79 -9.45
CA THR A 111 2.22 -5.67 -10.08
C THR A 111 1.61 -5.39 -11.44
N LEU A 112 1.50 -4.11 -11.78
CA LEU A 112 1.06 -3.65 -13.08
C LEU A 112 2.01 -2.60 -13.64
N ASN A 113 2.09 -2.55 -14.97
CA ASN A 113 2.83 -1.52 -15.68
C ASN A 113 1.86 -0.47 -16.23
N LEU A 114 2.00 0.76 -15.74
CA LEU A 114 1.32 1.94 -16.26
C LEU A 114 2.11 2.46 -17.44
N THR A 115 1.52 2.35 -18.63
CA THR A 115 2.09 2.84 -19.89
C THR A 115 1.39 4.10 -20.40
N SER A 116 0.44 4.63 -19.61
CA SER A 116 -0.28 5.88 -19.84
C SER A 116 -0.57 6.56 -18.51
N LYS A 117 -0.76 7.89 -18.50
CA LYS A 117 -1.12 8.67 -17.30
C LYS A 117 -2.36 8.14 -16.60
N ASN A 118 -3.27 7.54 -17.37
CA ASN A 118 -4.50 7.01 -16.88
C ASN A 118 -4.78 5.64 -17.52
N LYS A 119 -5.18 4.66 -16.70
CA LYS A 119 -5.46 3.31 -17.17
C LYS A 119 -6.59 2.67 -16.35
N LEU A 120 -7.57 2.09 -17.05
CA LEU A 120 -8.56 1.19 -16.47
C LEU A 120 -7.94 -0.20 -16.36
N LEU A 121 -8.08 -0.81 -15.20
CA LEU A 121 -7.56 -2.14 -14.88
C LEU A 121 -8.69 -2.98 -14.32
N VAL A 122 -8.59 -4.29 -14.51
CA VAL A 122 -9.57 -5.27 -14.03
C VAL A 122 -8.88 -6.20 -13.04
N PHE A 123 -9.60 -6.60 -12.01
CA PHE A 123 -9.15 -7.67 -11.11
C PHE A 123 -9.16 -9.01 -11.83
N GLN A 124 -8.42 -9.98 -11.30
CA GLN A 124 -8.40 -11.33 -11.85
C GLN A 124 -9.80 -11.95 -11.87
N GLU A 125 -10.58 -11.69 -10.82
CA GLU A 125 -11.98 -12.08 -10.68
C GLU A 125 -12.80 -10.98 -10.01
N GLU A 126 -14.11 -10.96 -10.25
CA GLU A 126 -15.02 -10.06 -9.54
C GLU A 126 -15.06 -10.36 -8.04
N PHE A 127 -14.91 -9.32 -7.21
CA PHE A 127 -15.07 -9.42 -5.77
C PHE A 127 -16.55 -9.45 -5.34
N PRO A 128 -16.91 -10.07 -4.20
CA PRO A 128 -18.28 -10.07 -3.70
C PRO A 128 -18.83 -8.66 -3.38
N GLN A 129 -17.97 -7.75 -2.93
CA GLN A 129 -18.24 -6.30 -2.76
C GLN A 129 -17.02 -5.49 -3.18
N VAL A 130 -17.16 -4.17 -3.24
CA VAL A 130 -16.05 -3.28 -3.61
C VAL A 130 -14.91 -3.49 -2.58
N PRO A 131 -13.72 -3.95 -3.01
CA PRO A 131 -12.62 -4.21 -2.10
C PRO A 131 -12.02 -2.89 -1.58
N LYS A 132 -11.18 -2.97 -0.55
CA LYS A 132 -10.22 -1.89 -0.24
C LYS A 132 -9.00 -2.08 -1.13
N LEU A 133 -8.50 -1.00 -1.71
CA LEU A 133 -7.37 -1.03 -2.65
C LEU A 133 -6.23 -0.18 -2.11
N PHE A 134 -5.07 -0.80 -1.98
CA PHE A 134 -3.81 -0.16 -1.61
C PHE A 134 -2.89 -0.18 -2.82
N LEU A 135 -2.17 0.92 -3.05
CA LEU A 135 -1.28 1.11 -4.19
C LEU A 135 0.08 1.60 -3.72
N SER A 136 1.14 1.14 -4.38
CA SER A 136 2.49 1.66 -4.18
C SER A 136 3.24 1.63 -5.50
N ALA A 137 3.76 2.76 -5.94
CA ALA A 137 4.72 2.76 -7.05
C ALA A 137 5.94 1.94 -6.65
N THR A 138 6.44 1.11 -7.56
CA THR A 138 7.64 0.27 -7.35
C THR A 138 8.73 0.50 -8.39
N SER A 139 8.52 1.47 -9.27
CA SER A 139 9.58 2.15 -10.01
C SER A 139 9.46 3.67 -9.83
N ASN A 140 10.56 4.37 -10.08
CA ASN A 140 10.61 5.82 -10.16
C ASN A 140 11.40 6.25 -11.40
N ASN A 141 10.90 5.89 -12.57
CA ASN A 141 11.52 6.26 -13.83
C ASN A 141 11.38 7.75 -14.12
N SER A 142 10.37 8.41 -13.54
CA SER A 142 10.17 9.85 -13.64
C SER A 142 11.20 10.65 -12.83
N ALA A 143 11.71 11.71 -13.46
CA ALA A 143 12.57 12.71 -12.83
C ALA A 143 11.85 13.53 -11.74
N HIS A 144 10.53 13.43 -11.64
CA HIS A 144 9.72 14.15 -10.65
C HIS A 144 9.05 13.20 -9.65
N ALA A 145 8.87 13.66 -8.42
CA ALA A 145 8.02 12.98 -7.44
C ALA A 145 6.57 12.90 -7.94
N PHE A 146 5.90 11.79 -7.64
CA PHE A 146 4.51 11.58 -8.00
C PHE A 146 3.79 10.70 -6.99
N ASN A 147 2.48 10.86 -6.89
CA ASN A 147 1.57 9.98 -6.19
C ASN A 147 0.86 9.04 -7.17
N VAL A 148 0.48 7.87 -6.68
CA VAL A 148 -0.42 6.96 -7.40
C VAL A 148 -1.81 7.10 -6.79
N ARG A 149 -2.80 7.46 -7.61
CA ARG A 149 -4.18 7.61 -7.18
C ARG A 149 -5.09 6.62 -7.89
N THR A 150 -6.11 6.13 -7.18
CA THR A 150 -7.19 5.37 -7.78
C THR A 150 -8.48 6.18 -7.89
N SER A 151 -9.30 5.86 -8.89
CA SER A 151 -10.69 6.31 -9.01
C SER A 151 -11.56 5.20 -9.59
N ASP A 152 -12.87 5.38 -9.57
CA ASP A 152 -13.83 4.47 -10.20
C ASP A 152 -13.66 3.00 -9.74
N LEU A 153 -13.35 2.80 -8.45
CA LEU A 153 -13.17 1.48 -7.86
C LEU A 153 -14.52 0.76 -7.76
N THR A 154 -14.61 -0.37 -8.44
CA THR A 154 -15.77 -1.26 -8.45
C THR A 154 -15.37 -2.65 -7.95
N ARG A 155 -16.30 -3.60 -8.03
CA ARG A 155 -16.06 -5.02 -7.73
C ARG A 155 -15.16 -5.71 -8.76
N GLN A 156 -15.05 -5.14 -9.98
CA GLN A 156 -14.40 -5.77 -11.13
C GLN A 156 -13.19 -4.99 -11.63
N SER A 157 -13.16 -3.68 -11.37
CA SER A 157 -12.22 -2.77 -12.01
C SER A 157 -11.91 -1.56 -11.16
N TYR A 158 -10.82 -0.89 -11.52
CA TYR A 158 -10.39 0.36 -10.94
C TYR A 158 -9.57 1.12 -11.96
N LYS A 159 -9.53 2.45 -11.80
CA LYS A 159 -8.70 3.33 -12.62
C LYS A 159 -7.50 3.76 -11.77
N ILE A 160 -6.32 3.81 -12.39
CA ILE A 160 -5.11 4.38 -11.77
C ILE A 160 -4.67 5.62 -12.55
N THR A 161 -4.19 6.61 -11.81
CA THR A 161 -3.55 7.84 -12.30
C THR A 161 -2.24 8.11 -11.57
N LEU A 162 -1.27 8.72 -12.27
CA LEU A 162 -0.08 9.32 -11.64
C LEU A 162 -0.27 10.84 -11.53
N ASP A 163 -0.22 11.34 -10.30
CA ASP A 163 -0.37 12.77 -9.98
C ASP A 163 1.00 13.35 -9.60
N TYR A 164 1.43 14.40 -10.29
CA TYR A 164 2.68 15.14 -10.03
C TYR A 164 2.37 16.43 -9.25
N ALA A 165 3.40 17.10 -8.73
CA ALA A 165 3.26 18.46 -8.19
C ALA A 165 2.63 19.40 -9.23
N GLU A 166 1.83 20.36 -8.77
CA GLU A 166 0.91 21.15 -9.60
C GLU A 166 1.62 21.99 -10.65
N ASN A 167 2.83 22.45 -10.35
CA ASN A 167 3.64 23.25 -11.26
C ASN A 167 4.50 22.40 -12.24
N VAL A 168 4.44 21.07 -12.16
CA VAL A 168 5.26 20.17 -12.99
C VAL A 168 4.53 19.81 -14.28
N SER A 169 5.03 20.34 -15.40
CA SER A 169 4.68 19.80 -16.72
C SER A 169 5.59 18.61 -17.07
N SER A 170 5.17 17.40 -16.73
CA SER A 170 5.93 16.18 -17.06
C SER A 170 5.39 15.45 -18.30
N ASN A 171 6.33 15.02 -19.16
CA ASN A 171 6.06 13.96 -20.13
C ASN A 171 5.82 12.67 -19.35
N PHE A 172 4.81 11.89 -19.77
CA PHE A 172 4.52 10.63 -19.11
C PHE A 172 5.70 9.67 -19.24
N THR A 173 6.10 9.08 -18.12
CA THR A 173 7.06 7.98 -18.06
C THR A 173 6.33 6.76 -17.50
N ALA A 174 6.58 5.60 -18.09
CA ALA A 174 5.95 4.37 -17.63
C ALA A 174 6.46 4.00 -16.23
N GLU A 175 5.56 3.57 -15.36
CA GLU A 175 5.89 3.18 -13.99
C GLU A 175 5.24 1.83 -13.65
N SER A 176 5.96 1.02 -12.87
CA SER A 176 5.45 -0.16 -12.22
C SER A 176 4.77 0.22 -10.91
N VAL A 177 3.59 -0.35 -10.66
CA VAL A 177 2.80 -0.12 -9.46
C VAL A 177 2.38 -1.46 -8.89
N ASN A 178 2.62 -1.65 -7.61
CA ASN A 178 2.07 -2.74 -6.83
C ASN A 178 0.68 -2.37 -6.32
N TYR A 179 -0.20 -3.36 -6.28
CA TYR A 179 -1.52 -3.23 -5.68
C TYR A 179 -1.80 -4.39 -4.74
N LEU A 180 -2.60 -4.10 -3.72
CA LEU A 180 -3.22 -5.08 -2.84
C LEU A 180 -4.70 -4.72 -2.70
N ALA A 181 -5.57 -5.60 -3.19
CA ALA A 181 -7.01 -5.51 -3.00
C ALA A 181 -7.45 -6.47 -1.90
N ILE A 182 -8.26 -5.99 -0.95
CA ILE A 182 -8.78 -6.78 0.16
C ILE A 182 -10.29 -6.62 0.21
N TYR A 183 -11.01 -7.71 -0.04
CA TYR A 183 -12.40 -7.85 0.36
C TYR A 183 -12.45 -8.65 1.66
N SER A 184 -13.23 -8.20 2.62
CA SER A 184 -13.50 -8.97 3.83
C SER A 184 -14.97 -8.83 4.23
N PRO A 185 -15.64 -9.91 4.68
CA PRO A 185 -16.96 -9.84 5.29
C PRO A 185 -17.00 -9.05 6.62
N SER A 186 -15.83 -8.79 7.23
CA SER A 186 -15.69 -8.15 8.54
C SER A 186 -14.48 -7.20 8.57
N SER A 187 -14.52 -6.16 9.42
CA SER A 187 -13.35 -5.26 9.57
C SER A 187 -12.13 -5.92 10.21
N ASN A 188 -12.32 -7.03 10.93
CA ASN A 188 -11.22 -7.83 11.47
C ASN A 188 -11.00 -9.04 10.57
N VAL A 189 -9.81 -9.14 10.00
CA VAL A 189 -9.37 -10.27 9.18
C VAL A 189 -8.44 -11.12 10.04
N THR A 190 -8.70 -12.42 10.11
CA THR A 190 -7.76 -13.36 10.76
C THR A 190 -6.82 -13.93 9.71
N MET A 191 -5.54 -13.58 9.80
CA MET A 191 -4.50 -14.08 8.90
C MET A 191 -4.16 -15.55 9.23
N PRO A 192 -3.59 -16.32 8.28
CA PRO A 192 -3.29 -17.75 8.50
C PRO A 192 -2.38 -18.07 9.69
N ASN A 193 -1.54 -17.13 10.11
CA ASN A 193 -0.67 -17.26 11.30
C ASN A 193 -1.38 -16.90 12.62
N GLY A 194 -2.67 -16.54 12.57
CA GLY A 194 -3.48 -16.14 13.72
C GLY A 194 -3.42 -14.65 14.06
N GLU A 195 -2.64 -13.84 13.34
CA GLU A 195 -2.64 -12.39 13.51
C GLU A 195 -3.94 -11.76 13.00
N SER A 196 -4.29 -10.61 13.57
CA SER A 196 -5.47 -9.85 13.15
C SER A 196 -5.07 -8.61 12.36
N LEU A 197 -5.61 -8.47 11.15
CA LEU A 197 -5.54 -7.25 10.36
C LEU A 197 -6.86 -6.49 10.47
N ILE A 198 -6.79 -5.20 10.78
CA ILE A 198 -7.95 -4.31 10.75
C ILE A 198 -8.01 -3.64 9.38
N VAL A 199 -9.08 -3.90 8.63
CA VAL A 199 -9.35 -3.29 7.33
C VAL A 199 -10.51 -2.32 7.47
N ASN A 200 -10.24 -1.03 7.31
CA ASN A 200 -11.22 0.03 7.53
C ASN A 200 -11.15 1.11 6.43
N THR A 201 -12.11 2.02 6.43
CA THR A 201 -12.10 3.23 5.60
C THR A 201 -12.50 4.40 6.45
N GLU A 202 -11.67 5.43 6.41
CA GLU A 202 -11.87 6.67 7.14
C GLU A 202 -11.89 7.84 6.17
N LEU A 203 -12.70 8.85 6.47
CA LEU A 203 -12.62 10.13 5.79
C LEU A 203 -11.43 10.89 6.37
N LEU A 204 -10.53 11.31 5.49
CA LEU A 204 -9.37 12.12 5.85
C LEU A 204 -9.51 13.51 5.26
N ASN A 205 -9.07 14.51 6.02
CA ASN A 205 -8.90 15.88 5.56
C ASN A 205 -7.60 16.45 6.17
N HIS A 206 -7.38 17.75 5.98
CA HIS A 206 -6.21 18.47 6.50
C HIS A 206 -6.17 18.52 8.04
N SER A 207 -7.32 18.39 8.72
CA SER A 207 -7.40 18.36 10.19
C SER A 207 -7.06 16.99 10.78
N GLY A 208 -7.15 15.93 9.97
CA GLY A 208 -6.76 14.58 10.32
C GLY A 208 -7.76 13.80 11.16
N THR A 209 -7.70 12.49 11.03
CA THR A 209 -8.54 11.50 11.71
C THR A 209 -7.67 10.59 12.56
N ARG A 210 -8.11 10.35 13.80
CA ARG A 210 -7.42 9.42 14.70
C ARG A 210 -7.79 7.99 14.31
N ILE A 211 -6.79 7.17 14.03
CA ILE A 211 -6.92 5.73 13.78
C ILE A 211 -6.03 5.02 14.78
N ASN A 212 -6.65 4.34 15.75
CA ASN A 212 -5.98 3.75 16.90
C ASN A 212 -5.10 4.79 17.63
N ASP A 213 -3.80 4.56 17.71
CA ASP A 213 -2.83 5.44 18.38
C ASP A 213 -2.20 6.47 17.44
N SER A 214 -2.55 6.44 16.15
CA SER A 214 -2.02 7.36 15.13
C SER A 214 -3.07 8.38 14.70
N ARG A 215 -2.60 9.51 14.17
CA ARG A 215 -3.44 10.49 13.46
C ARG A 215 -2.98 10.53 12.01
N LEU A 216 -3.88 10.24 11.09
CA LEU A 216 -3.64 10.39 9.66
C LEU A 216 -4.29 11.68 9.16
N PHE A 217 -3.60 12.43 8.32
CA PHE A 217 -4.13 13.65 7.70
C PHE A 217 -3.58 13.76 6.27
N ILE A 218 -4.27 14.53 5.45
CA ILE A 218 -3.80 14.84 4.10
C ILE A 218 -2.89 16.07 4.20
N HIS A 219 -1.67 15.94 3.68
CA HIS A 219 -0.74 17.05 3.55
C HIS A 219 -0.64 17.46 2.08
N GLU A 220 -1.12 18.67 1.78
CA GLU A 220 -1.17 19.24 0.44
C GLU A 220 0.21 19.65 -0.09
N GLU A 221 0.36 19.53 -1.40
CA GLU A 221 1.43 20.13 -2.20
C GLU A 221 1.04 21.60 -2.49
N ARG A 222 1.88 22.59 -2.15
CA ARG A 222 1.50 24.03 -2.13
C ARG A 222 2.16 24.88 -3.22
N THR A 223 2.57 24.31 -4.34
CA THR A 223 3.38 25.05 -5.32
C THR A 223 2.60 25.98 -6.23
N ALA A 224 1.32 25.74 -6.47
CA ALA A 224 0.50 26.61 -7.29
C ALA A 224 -0.47 27.50 -6.50
N ASP A 225 -0.81 27.15 -5.25
CA ASP A 225 -1.67 27.98 -4.41
C ASP A 225 -1.38 27.89 -2.90
N SER A 226 -2.16 28.66 -2.14
CA SER A 226 -2.11 28.71 -0.67
C SER A 226 -3.29 27.97 -0.03
N GLU A 227 -4.05 27.19 -0.78
CA GLU A 227 -5.13 26.38 -0.22
C GLU A 227 -4.50 25.30 0.67
N VAL A 228 -5.16 25.03 1.79
CA VAL A 228 -4.77 23.97 2.74
C VAL A 228 -6.00 23.24 3.28
N THR A 229 -7.18 23.60 2.78
CA THR A 229 -8.46 23.21 3.38
C THR A 229 -9.18 22.23 2.48
N HIS A 230 -8.86 20.96 2.64
CA HIS A 230 -9.61 19.88 1.99
C HIS A 230 -10.91 19.57 2.74
N VAL A 231 -11.96 19.21 1.98
CA VAL A 231 -13.34 18.78 2.34
C VAL A 231 -13.69 18.90 3.84
N ASN A 232 -14.67 19.76 4.14
CA ASN A 232 -15.31 19.86 5.47
C ASN A 232 -16.06 18.58 5.86
#